data_AF-A0A2N2E605-F1
#
_entry.id   AF-A0A2N2E605-F1
#
_cell.length_a   1.000
_cell.length_b   1.000
_cell.length_c   1.000
_cell.angle_alpha   90.00
_cell.angle_beta   90.00
_cell.angle_gamma   90.00
#
_symmetry.space_group_name_H-M   'P 1'
#
loop_
_entity.id
_entity.type
_entity.pdbx_description
1 polymer ?
#
loop_
_entity_poly.entity_id
_entity_poly.type
_entity_poly.pdbx_seq_one_letter_code
_entity_poly.pdbx_strand_id
1 'polypeptide(L)'
;MTQKKTTVKKKKISKIHWPTVVLILSLVLIAIPTVAIGKVLYDAFAATGTPLFGNRFELDLDPKITSEQLTELESKILAEALVDDVKITLISASLRVNVDVDDEITLEQLTTLATSLYSHVATVLPVNTYFKMNETSKMYDLELHIYNNLELKKEDSYKYLIFLLNSVMEEPLIQLVSDPKNPEFVEELYNRLKDDVDEEDNGG
;
A
#
# COMPACT_ATOMS: atom_id res chain seq x y z
N MET A 1 -63.20 54.71 48.76
CA MET A 1 -61.85 55.02 48.23
C MET A 1 -60.81 54.67 49.29
N THR A 2 -59.98 53.65 49.07
CA THR A 2 -58.74 53.45 49.84
C THR A 2 -57.76 52.68 48.96
N GLN A 3 -56.76 53.37 48.41
CA GLN A 3 -55.73 52.76 47.57
C GLN A 3 -54.66 52.09 48.45
N LYS A 4 -54.42 50.79 48.22
CA LYS A 4 -53.32 50.04 48.82
C LYS A 4 -52.03 50.39 48.06
N LYS A 5 -51.12 51.13 48.68
CA LYS A 5 -49.77 51.40 48.15
C LYS A 5 -48.95 50.12 48.13
N THR A 6 -48.63 49.60 46.95
CA THR A 6 -47.64 48.54 46.74
C THR A 6 -46.23 49.15 46.70
N THR A 7 -45.41 48.85 47.69
CA THR A 7 -44.00 49.26 47.75
C THR A 7 -43.16 48.32 46.88
N VAL A 8 -42.68 48.81 45.74
CA VAL A 8 -41.74 48.09 44.87
C VAL A 8 -40.33 48.16 45.49
N LYS A 9 -39.80 47.03 45.95
CA LYS A 9 -38.40 46.91 46.42
C LYS A 9 -37.45 47.05 45.23
N LYS A 10 -36.67 48.14 45.18
CA LYS A 10 -35.57 48.30 44.23
C LYS A 10 -34.45 47.30 44.57
N LYS A 11 -34.14 46.37 43.66
CA LYS A 11 -32.97 45.49 43.77
C LYS A 11 -31.70 46.34 43.75
N LYS A 12 -30.89 46.29 44.81
CA LYS A 12 -29.57 46.90 44.85
C LYS A 12 -28.66 46.13 43.89
N ILE A 13 -28.12 46.81 42.89
CA ILE A 13 -27.06 46.28 42.03
C ILE A 13 -25.79 46.22 42.90
N SER A 14 -25.30 45.01 43.17
CA SER A 14 -24.06 44.79 43.89
C SER A 14 -22.91 45.41 43.11
N LYS A 15 -22.13 46.30 43.74
CA LYS A 15 -20.91 46.85 43.14
C LYS A 15 -19.86 45.75 43.17
N ILE A 16 -19.47 45.24 42.01
CA ILE A 16 -18.40 44.25 41.91
C ILE A 16 -17.11 44.89 42.40
N HIS A 17 -16.45 44.24 43.35
CA HIS A 17 -15.20 44.73 43.93
C HIS A 17 -14.07 44.62 42.89
N TRP A 18 -13.37 45.74 42.66
CA TRP A 18 -12.29 45.84 41.67
C TRP A 18 -11.21 44.74 41.79
N PRO A 19 -10.76 44.34 43.00
CA PRO A 19 -9.81 43.23 43.14
C PRO A 19 -10.36 41.90 42.58
N THR A 20 -11.67 41.65 42.68
CA THR A 20 -12.31 40.47 42.11
C THR A 20 -12.27 40.48 40.59
N VAL A 21 -12.44 41.66 39.97
CA VAL A 21 -12.34 41.81 38.51
C VAL A 21 -10.91 41.52 38.05
N VAL A 22 -9.90 42.12 38.71
CA VAL A 22 -8.48 41.90 38.36
C VAL A 22 -8.08 40.43 38.54
N LEU A 23 -8.55 39.79 39.62
CA LEU A 23 -8.30 38.37 39.89
C LEU A 23 -8.94 37.44 38.84
N ILE A 24 -10.16 37.74 38.39
CA ILE A 24 -10.80 36.97 37.31
C ILE A 24 -10.04 37.17 36.00
N LEU A 25 -9.61 38.40 35.69
CA LEU A 25 -8.91 38.72 34.45
C LEU A 25 -7.53 38.05 34.39
N SER A 26 -6.80 38.00 35.50
CA SER A 26 -5.52 37.27 35.58
C SER A 26 -5.71 35.75 35.50
N LEU A 27 -6.76 35.20 36.12
CA LEU A 27 -7.11 33.79 35.99
C LEU A 27 -7.42 33.41 34.54
N VAL A 28 -8.20 34.23 33.83
CA VAL A 28 -8.53 34.00 32.42
C VAL A 28 -7.27 34.08 31.55
N LEU A 29 -6.39 35.05 31.79
CA LEU A 29 -5.13 35.21 31.06
C LEU A 29 -4.22 33.98 31.18
N ILE A 30 -4.17 33.36 32.37
CA ILE A 30 -3.39 32.14 32.61
C ILE A 30 -4.12 30.91 32.06
N ALA A 31 -5.45 30.85 32.19
CA ALA A 31 -6.23 29.68 31.79
C ALA A 31 -6.15 29.40 30.28
N ILE A 32 -6.11 30.43 29.44
CA ILE A 32 -6.08 30.25 27.97
C ILE A 32 -4.87 29.41 27.50
N PRO A 33 -3.60 29.75 27.81
CA PRO A 33 -2.47 28.93 27.41
C PRO A 33 -2.45 27.56 28.12
N THR A 34 -2.89 27.48 29.38
CA THR A 34 -2.94 26.20 30.12
C THR A 34 -3.93 25.23 29.50
N VAL A 35 -5.09 25.69 29.03
CA VAL A 35 -6.09 24.85 28.34
C VAL A 35 -5.57 24.41 26.98
N ALA A 36 -4.89 25.27 26.23
CA ALA A 36 -4.31 24.90 24.94
C ALA A 36 -3.25 23.79 25.10
N ILE A 37 -2.33 23.94 26.05
CA ILE A 37 -1.32 22.92 26.37
C ILE A 37 -1.99 21.64 26.90
N GLY A 38 -2.98 21.77 27.79
CA GLY A 38 -3.73 20.64 28.34
C GLY A 38 -4.45 19.83 27.27
N LYS A 39 -5.00 20.48 26.24
CA LYS A 39 -5.63 19.82 25.09
C LYS A 39 -4.63 19.01 24.26
N VAL A 40 -3.45 19.57 23.98
CA VAL A 40 -2.39 18.84 23.26
C VAL A 40 -1.88 17.66 24.09
N LEU A 41 -1.69 17.83 25.41
CA LEU A 41 -1.27 16.75 26.30
C LEU A 41 -2.34 15.66 26.43
N TYR A 42 -3.62 16.04 26.47
CA TYR A 42 -4.74 15.09 26.49
C TYR A 42 -4.82 14.31 25.18
N ASP A 43 -4.73 14.99 24.03
CA ASP A 43 -4.71 14.33 22.72
C ASP A 43 -3.51 13.36 22.61
N ALA A 44 -2.33 13.76 23.09
CA ALA A 44 -1.13 12.92 23.11
C ALA A 44 -1.27 11.71 24.06
N PHE A 45 -1.87 11.89 25.23
CA PHE A 45 -2.10 10.81 26.19
C PHE A 45 -3.23 9.86 25.75
N ALA A 46 -4.27 10.39 25.10
CA ALA A 46 -5.31 9.57 24.48
C ALA A 46 -4.76 8.75 23.30
N ALA A 47 -3.75 9.29 22.60
CA ALA A 47 -3.04 8.59 21.53
C ALA A 47 -1.87 7.70 22.03
N THR A 48 -1.50 7.74 23.33
CA THR A 48 -0.46 6.82 23.84
C THR A 48 -0.96 5.39 23.84
N GLY A 49 -0.14 4.49 23.28
CA GLY A 49 -0.43 3.06 23.18
C GLY A 49 -1.10 2.63 21.88
N THR A 50 -1.51 3.56 21.01
CA THR A 50 -1.90 3.25 19.64
C THR A 50 -0.75 3.56 18.69
N PRO A 51 -0.29 2.61 17.86
CA PRO A 51 0.72 2.92 16.84
C PRO A 51 0.16 3.99 15.89
N LEU A 52 0.98 5.00 15.58
CA LEU A 52 0.65 5.97 14.55
C LEU A 52 0.76 5.25 13.20
N PHE A 53 -0.37 4.85 12.63
CA PHE A 53 -0.41 4.35 11.26
C PHE A 53 -0.27 5.53 10.31
N GLY A 54 0.96 5.83 9.91
CA GLY A 54 1.21 6.72 8.80
C GLY A 54 0.78 6.05 7.50
N ASN A 55 -0.22 6.58 6.82
CA ASN A 55 -0.49 6.19 5.44
C ASN A 55 0.39 7.05 4.53
N ARG A 56 1.57 6.52 4.14
CA ARG A 56 2.49 7.24 3.24
C ARG A 56 1.86 7.61 1.90
N PHE A 57 0.74 6.99 1.54
CA PHE A 57 0.04 7.19 0.28
C PHE A 57 -1.23 8.05 0.39
N GLU A 58 -1.45 8.72 1.53
CA GLU A 58 -2.65 9.54 1.72
C GLU A 58 -2.63 10.80 0.84
N LEU A 59 -1.42 11.27 0.48
CA LEU A 59 -1.18 12.41 -0.42
C LEU A 59 -0.45 12.01 -1.71
N ASP A 60 0.05 10.78 -1.79
CA ASP A 60 0.68 10.22 -2.99
C ASP A 60 -0.35 9.39 -3.78
N LEU A 61 -0.01 8.98 -5.02
CA LEU A 61 -0.89 8.19 -5.91
C LEU A 61 -2.07 8.99 -6.48
N ASP A 62 -1.80 10.21 -6.94
CA ASP A 62 -2.71 11.01 -7.75
C ASP A 62 -2.14 11.10 -9.19
N PRO A 63 -2.82 10.54 -10.22
CA PRO A 63 -4.13 9.91 -10.17
C PRO A 63 -4.14 8.52 -9.53
N LYS A 64 -5.27 8.19 -8.91
CA LYS A 64 -5.52 6.88 -8.29
C LYS A 64 -6.03 5.89 -9.32
N ILE A 65 -5.52 4.65 -9.29
CA ILE A 65 -6.05 3.56 -10.11
C ILE A 65 -7.49 3.24 -9.66
N THR A 66 -8.41 3.25 -10.62
CA THR A 66 -9.84 3.01 -10.39
C THR A 66 -10.22 1.56 -10.63
N SER A 67 -11.34 1.10 -10.05
CA SER A 67 -11.84 -0.26 -10.27
C SER A 67 -12.22 -0.50 -11.73
N GLU A 68 -12.74 0.51 -12.41
CA GLU A 68 -13.09 0.44 -13.84
C GLU A 68 -11.86 0.17 -14.70
N GLN A 69 -10.74 0.86 -14.42
CA GLN A 69 -9.46 0.60 -15.10
C GLN A 69 -8.93 -0.81 -14.83
N LEU A 70 -9.09 -1.32 -13.59
CA LEU A 70 -8.69 -2.69 -13.27
C LEU A 70 -9.52 -3.71 -14.06
N THR A 71 -10.83 -3.54 -14.14
CA THR A 71 -11.73 -4.42 -14.92
C THR A 71 -11.47 -4.33 -16.42
N GLU A 72 -11.18 -3.14 -16.95
CA GLU A 72 -10.78 -2.97 -18.35
C GLU A 72 -9.47 -3.69 -18.65
N LEU A 73 -8.47 -3.53 -17.77
CA LEU A 73 -7.19 -4.19 -17.91
C LEU A 73 -7.32 -5.72 -17.84
N GLU A 74 -8.10 -6.22 -16.88
CA GLU A 74 -8.42 -7.64 -16.72
C GLU A 74 -9.02 -8.22 -18.01
N SER A 75 -10.02 -7.53 -18.56
CA SER A 75 -10.71 -7.94 -19.80
C SER A 75 -9.77 -7.95 -21.01
N LYS A 76 -8.85 -6.98 -21.10
CA LYS A 76 -7.86 -6.90 -22.19
C LYS A 76 -6.85 -8.05 -22.12
N ILE A 77 -6.39 -8.37 -20.91
CA ILE A 77 -5.41 -9.45 -20.70
C ILE A 77 -6.05 -10.81 -20.97
N LEU A 78 -7.28 -11.06 -20.50
CA LEU A 78 -8.02 -12.30 -20.79
C LEU A 78 -8.34 -12.51 -22.27
N ALA A 79 -8.33 -11.45 -23.08
CA ALA A 79 -8.58 -11.56 -24.51
C ALA A 79 -7.35 -12.05 -25.31
N GLU A 80 -6.18 -12.16 -24.68
CA GLU A 80 -4.98 -12.71 -25.30
C GLU A 80 -5.10 -14.23 -25.47
N ALA A 81 -4.67 -14.75 -26.62
CA ALA A 81 -4.96 -16.14 -27.01
C ALA A 81 -4.28 -17.21 -26.14
N LEU A 82 -3.19 -16.86 -25.44
CA LEU A 82 -2.40 -17.77 -24.60
C LEU A 82 -2.68 -17.58 -23.11
N VAL A 83 -3.71 -16.82 -22.74
CA VAL A 83 -4.06 -16.54 -21.33
C VAL A 83 -5.30 -17.34 -20.96
N ASP A 84 -5.19 -18.15 -19.92
CA ASP A 84 -6.29 -18.97 -19.41
C ASP A 84 -7.03 -18.27 -18.26
N ASP A 85 -6.31 -17.61 -17.37
CA ASP A 85 -6.88 -16.85 -16.26
C ASP A 85 -6.04 -15.62 -15.91
N VAL A 86 -6.68 -14.63 -15.29
CA VAL A 86 -5.98 -13.45 -14.76
C VAL A 86 -6.54 -13.06 -13.41
N LYS A 87 -5.64 -12.65 -12.51
CA LYS A 87 -6.00 -12.07 -11.23
C LYS A 87 -5.21 -10.81 -10.97
N ILE A 88 -5.91 -9.69 -10.95
CA ILE A 88 -5.36 -8.37 -10.67
C ILE A 88 -5.62 -8.01 -9.21
N THR A 89 -4.60 -7.52 -8.49
CA THR A 89 -4.72 -7.06 -7.11
C THR A 89 -3.89 -5.80 -6.89
N LEU A 90 -4.48 -4.82 -6.21
CA LEU A 90 -3.78 -3.59 -5.82
C LEU A 90 -3.52 -3.63 -4.30
N ILE A 91 -2.27 -3.84 -3.89
CA ILE A 91 -1.88 -3.96 -2.48
C ILE A 91 -0.82 -2.91 -2.16
N SER A 92 -1.08 -1.99 -1.24
CA SER A 92 -0.08 -1.05 -0.70
C SER A 92 0.71 -0.28 -1.77
N ALA A 93 0.02 0.19 -2.82
CA ALA A 93 0.57 0.86 -4.00
C ALA A 93 1.38 -0.02 -4.97
N SER A 94 1.21 -1.33 -4.92
CA SER A 94 1.73 -2.25 -5.93
C SER A 94 0.56 -2.85 -6.69
N LEU A 95 0.54 -2.67 -8.01
CA LEU A 95 -0.36 -3.35 -8.93
C LEU A 95 0.25 -4.69 -9.31
N ARG A 96 -0.33 -5.77 -8.79
CA ARG A 96 0.05 -7.14 -9.12
C ARG A 96 -0.94 -7.76 -10.08
N VAL A 97 -0.44 -8.23 -11.21
CA VAL A 97 -1.20 -8.98 -12.22
C VAL A 97 -0.63 -10.39 -12.25
N ASN A 98 -1.44 -11.37 -11.88
CA ASN A 98 -1.09 -12.79 -11.99
C ASN A 98 -1.81 -13.33 -13.23
N VAL A 99 -1.08 -14.00 -14.10
CA VAL A 99 -1.56 -14.46 -15.40
C VAL A 99 -1.21 -15.92 -15.52
N ASP A 100 -2.26 -16.73 -15.61
CA ASP A 100 -2.19 -18.15 -15.91
C ASP A 100 -2.22 -18.30 -17.44
N VAL A 101 -1.33 -19.11 -17.98
CA VAL A 101 -1.13 -19.25 -19.43
C VAL A 101 -1.05 -20.72 -19.82
N ASP A 102 -1.17 -20.98 -21.11
CA ASP A 102 -1.11 -22.32 -21.68
C ASP A 102 0.06 -23.15 -21.11
N ASP A 103 -0.27 -24.36 -20.61
CA ASP A 103 0.66 -25.33 -20.02
C ASP A 103 1.87 -25.63 -20.92
N GLU A 104 1.69 -25.59 -22.24
CA GLU A 104 2.70 -25.89 -23.26
C GLU A 104 3.46 -24.65 -23.77
N ILE A 105 3.24 -23.46 -23.19
CA ILE A 105 3.87 -22.21 -23.65
C ILE A 105 5.39 -22.32 -23.74
N THR A 106 5.99 -21.88 -24.84
CA THR A 106 7.46 -21.81 -24.98
C THR A 106 8.04 -20.57 -24.32
N LEU A 107 9.35 -20.54 -24.04
CA LEU A 107 10.02 -19.36 -23.46
C LEU A 107 9.91 -18.11 -24.36
N GLU A 108 10.00 -18.30 -25.68
CA GLU A 108 9.88 -17.23 -26.67
C GLU A 108 8.46 -16.64 -26.68
N GLN A 109 7.45 -17.51 -26.65
CA GLN A 109 6.05 -17.09 -26.53
C GLN A 109 5.80 -16.38 -25.20
N LEU A 110 6.33 -16.90 -24.09
CA LEU A 110 6.18 -16.30 -22.76
C LEU A 110 6.77 -14.89 -22.70
N THR A 111 7.96 -14.70 -23.27
CA THR A 111 8.63 -13.38 -23.30
C THR A 111 7.89 -12.40 -24.20
N THR A 112 7.37 -12.88 -25.34
CA THR A 112 6.55 -12.08 -26.25
C THR A 112 5.23 -11.67 -25.58
N LEU A 113 4.57 -12.62 -24.91
CA LEU A 113 3.35 -12.38 -24.15
C LEU A 113 3.60 -11.35 -23.05
N ALA A 114 4.68 -11.47 -22.27
CA ALA A 114 5.04 -10.49 -21.24
C ALA A 114 5.13 -9.06 -21.78
N THR A 115 5.70 -8.90 -22.98
CA THR A 115 5.80 -7.59 -23.65
C THR A 115 4.43 -7.08 -24.11
N SER A 116 3.57 -7.97 -24.62
CA SER A 116 2.19 -7.63 -24.98
C SER A 116 1.37 -7.20 -23.75
N LEU A 117 1.44 -7.97 -22.67
CA LEU A 117 0.73 -7.67 -21.42
C LEU A 117 1.18 -6.33 -20.82
N TYR A 118 2.48 -6.05 -20.82
CA TYR A 118 2.99 -4.74 -20.43
C TYR A 118 2.42 -3.60 -21.31
N SER A 119 2.27 -3.84 -22.61
CA SER A 119 1.67 -2.87 -23.54
C SER A 119 0.18 -2.62 -23.26
N HIS A 120 -0.57 -3.66 -22.88
CA HIS A 120 -1.96 -3.50 -22.42
C HIS A 120 -2.05 -2.68 -21.14
N VAL A 121 -1.18 -2.96 -20.17
CA VAL A 121 -1.06 -2.16 -18.94
C VAL A 121 -0.76 -0.71 -19.29
N ALA A 122 0.25 -0.44 -20.11
CA ALA A 122 0.63 0.91 -20.51
C ALA A 122 -0.47 1.67 -21.26
N THR A 123 -1.39 0.95 -21.92
CA THR A 123 -2.53 1.54 -22.63
C THR A 123 -3.62 1.99 -21.66
N VAL A 124 -3.97 1.17 -20.66
CA VAL A 124 -5.02 1.49 -19.67
C VAL A 124 -4.51 2.41 -18.57
N LEU A 125 -3.26 2.18 -18.16
CA LEU A 125 -2.54 2.86 -17.09
C LEU A 125 -1.21 3.39 -17.63
N PRO A 126 -1.19 4.58 -18.25
CA PRO A 126 0.03 5.17 -18.81
C PRO A 126 1.19 5.17 -17.81
N VAL A 127 2.32 4.62 -18.24
CA VAL A 127 3.46 4.30 -17.35
C VAL A 127 4.02 5.52 -16.64
N ASN A 128 4.20 6.62 -17.37
CA ASN A 128 4.72 7.87 -16.79
C ASN A 128 3.75 8.52 -15.80
N THR A 129 2.47 8.18 -15.85
CA THR A 129 1.44 8.73 -14.97
C THR A 129 1.26 7.88 -13.72
N TYR A 130 1.19 6.56 -13.86
CA TYR A 130 0.83 5.67 -12.76
C TYR A 130 2.01 4.94 -12.14
N PHE A 131 3.13 4.76 -12.83
CA PHE A 131 4.21 3.90 -12.36
C PHE A 131 5.59 4.58 -12.28
N LYS A 132 5.73 5.85 -12.69
CA LYS A 132 7.00 6.60 -12.58
C LYS A 132 6.90 7.68 -11.52
N MET A 133 7.98 7.86 -10.77
CA MET A 133 8.10 8.94 -9.80
C MET A 133 7.97 10.31 -10.49
N ASN A 134 7.23 11.21 -9.86
CA ASN A 134 7.20 12.62 -10.22
C ASN A 134 8.00 13.44 -9.20
N GLU A 135 8.04 14.77 -9.31
CA GLU A 135 8.86 15.62 -8.44
C GLU A 135 8.53 15.48 -6.94
N THR A 136 7.31 15.04 -6.61
CA THR A 136 6.79 15.07 -5.23
C THR A 136 6.51 13.68 -4.65
N SER A 137 6.27 12.68 -5.49
CA SER A 137 5.65 11.41 -5.08
C SER A 137 6.22 10.20 -5.82
N LYS A 138 6.43 9.11 -5.07
CA LYS A 138 6.68 7.79 -5.64
C LYS A 138 5.33 7.17 -6.03
N MET A 139 5.21 6.82 -7.30
CA MET A 139 3.99 6.24 -7.85
C MET A 139 3.94 4.72 -7.65
N TYR A 140 2.93 4.07 -8.23
CA TYR A 140 2.70 2.64 -8.04
C TYR A 140 3.87 1.79 -8.54
N ASP A 141 4.09 0.65 -7.91
CA ASP A 141 4.92 -0.41 -8.48
C ASP A 141 4.04 -1.32 -9.36
N LEU A 142 4.62 -1.86 -10.43
CA LEU A 142 3.98 -2.82 -11.34
C LEU A 142 4.69 -4.16 -11.25
N GLU A 143 3.92 -5.21 -11.00
CA GLU A 143 4.36 -6.60 -10.96
C GLU A 143 3.49 -7.45 -11.88
N LEU A 144 4.06 -8.02 -12.94
CA LEU A 144 3.40 -9.04 -13.76
C LEU A 144 4.02 -10.39 -13.45
N HIS A 145 3.19 -11.33 -13.01
CA HIS A 145 3.56 -12.70 -12.72
C HIS A 145 2.89 -13.58 -13.76
N ILE A 146 3.68 -14.17 -14.65
CA ILE A 146 3.17 -14.95 -15.78
C ILE A 146 3.71 -16.35 -15.64
N TYR A 147 2.84 -17.32 -15.44
CA TYR A 147 3.19 -18.71 -15.19
C TYR A 147 2.24 -19.63 -15.94
N ASN A 148 2.72 -20.81 -16.33
CA ASN A 148 1.88 -21.84 -16.92
C ASN A 148 1.12 -22.60 -15.83
N ASN A 149 1.59 -23.77 -15.40
CA ASN A 149 0.89 -24.59 -14.43
C ASN A 149 1.62 -24.63 -13.09
N LEU A 150 0.97 -24.13 -12.03
CA LEU A 150 1.53 -24.14 -10.67
C LEU A 150 1.75 -25.54 -10.08
N GLU A 151 1.14 -26.58 -10.64
CA GLU A 151 1.36 -27.98 -10.24
C GLU A 151 2.68 -28.53 -10.78
N LEU A 152 3.20 -27.97 -11.89
CA LEU A 152 4.43 -28.39 -12.54
C LEU A 152 5.70 -27.83 -11.88
N LYS A 153 5.63 -27.13 -10.75
CA LYS A 153 6.77 -26.42 -10.10
C LYS A 153 8.07 -27.21 -9.91
N LYS A 154 8.02 -28.54 -9.99
CA LYS A 154 9.18 -29.44 -9.84
C LYS A 154 9.67 -30.02 -11.17
N GLU A 155 9.02 -29.66 -12.26
CA GLU A 155 9.28 -30.15 -13.62
C GLU A 155 9.93 -29.04 -14.44
N ASP A 156 10.79 -29.44 -15.39
CA ASP A 156 11.47 -28.52 -16.31
C ASP A 156 10.48 -27.79 -17.26
N SER A 157 9.26 -28.31 -17.38
CA SER A 157 8.17 -27.72 -18.15
C SER A 157 7.58 -26.47 -17.48
N TYR A 158 7.77 -26.28 -16.18
CA TYR A 158 7.29 -25.12 -15.45
C TYR A 158 8.02 -23.87 -15.88
N LYS A 159 7.24 -22.87 -16.30
CA LYS A 159 7.78 -21.57 -16.67
C LYS A 159 7.13 -20.51 -15.81
N TYR A 160 7.97 -19.65 -15.27
CA TYR A 160 7.49 -18.52 -14.47
C TYR A 160 8.37 -17.32 -14.73
N LEU A 161 7.77 -16.26 -15.27
CA LEU A 161 8.39 -14.98 -15.54
C LEU A 161 7.78 -13.91 -14.64
N ILE A 162 8.65 -13.09 -14.06
CA ILE A 162 8.28 -11.89 -13.31
C ILE A 162 8.76 -10.67 -14.09
N PHE A 163 7.84 -9.77 -14.39
CA PHE A 163 8.12 -8.42 -14.86
C PHE A 163 7.91 -7.46 -13.70
N LEU A 164 8.93 -6.69 -13.36
CA LEU A 164 8.90 -5.73 -12.25
C LEU A 164 9.29 -4.34 -12.75
N LEU A 165 8.46 -3.35 -12.44
CA LEU A 165 8.77 -1.95 -12.64
C LEU A 165 8.39 -1.15 -11.40
N ASN A 166 9.36 -0.55 -10.73
CA ASN A 166 9.10 0.39 -9.65
C ASN A 166 9.28 1.84 -10.10
N SER A 167 8.87 2.77 -9.24
CA SER A 167 8.81 4.20 -9.56
C SER A 167 10.14 4.86 -9.93
N VAL A 168 11.27 4.26 -9.57
CA VAL A 168 12.61 4.85 -9.74
C VAL A 168 13.46 4.14 -10.80
N MET A 169 13.01 2.98 -11.30
CA MET A 169 13.69 2.26 -12.36
C MET A 169 13.55 3.01 -13.69
N GLU A 170 14.58 3.01 -14.53
CA GLU A 170 14.49 3.52 -15.90
C GLU A 170 13.73 2.52 -16.78
N GLU A 171 14.20 1.28 -16.77
CA GLU A 171 13.64 0.15 -17.52
C GLU A 171 13.08 -0.93 -16.59
N PRO A 172 12.07 -1.69 -17.02
CA PRO A 172 11.55 -2.81 -16.26
C PRO A 172 12.57 -3.95 -16.14
N LEU A 173 12.56 -4.64 -15.00
CA LEU A 173 13.30 -5.88 -14.80
C LEU A 173 12.44 -7.05 -15.25
N ILE A 174 12.96 -7.85 -16.17
CA ILE A 174 12.36 -9.12 -16.59
C ILE A 174 13.21 -10.25 -16.03
N GLN A 175 12.59 -11.13 -15.26
CA GLN A 175 13.27 -12.25 -14.63
C GLN A 175 12.50 -13.55 -14.86
N LEU A 176 13.16 -14.51 -15.49
CA LEU A 176 12.73 -15.91 -15.46
C LEU A 176 13.10 -16.48 -14.08
N VAL A 177 12.11 -16.94 -13.34
CA VAL A 177 12.26 -17.47 -11.96
C VAL A 177 12.04 -18.96 -11.86
N SER A 178 11.60 -19.61 -12.94
CA SER A 178 11.64 -21.07 -13.07
C SER A 178 13.05 -21.62 -13.24
N ASP A 179 13.98 -20.80 -13.75
CA ASP A 179 15.34 -21.23 -14.05
C ASP A 179 16.34 -20.72 -12.99
N PRO A 180 17.28 -21.56 -12.55
CA PRO A 180 18.28 -21.16 -11.56
C PRO A 180 19.25 -20.13 -12.16
N LYS A 181 19.42 -19.01 -11.46
CA LYS A 181 20.42 -17.99 -11.84
C LYS A 181 21.85 -18.52 -11.86
N ASN A 182 22.14 -19.51 -11.03
CA ASN A 182 23.42 -20.19 -10.96
C ASN A 182 23.18 -21.71 -10.88
N PRO A 183 23.20 -22.41 -12.02
CA PRO A 183 22.99 -23.85 -12.07
C PRO A 183 24.03 -24.63 -11.25
N GLU A 184 25.30 -24.23 -11.30
CA GLU A 184 26.41 -24.90 -10.59
C GLU A 184 26.21 -24.85 -9.07
N PHE A 185 25.83 -23.69 -8.55
CA PHE A 185 25.57 -23.53 -7.11
C PHE A 185 24.35 -24.34 -6.66
N VAL A 186 23.32 -24.44 -7.51
CA VAL A 186 22.15 -25.26 -7.23
C VAL A 186 22.51 -26.74 -7.20
N GLU A 187 23.34 -27.21 -8.13
CA GLU A 187 23.87 -28.58 -8.13
C GLU A 187 24.74 -28.86 -6.89
N GLU A 188 25.62 -27.94 -6.50
CA GLU A 188 26.41 -28.02 -5.26
C GLU A 188 25.49 -28.16 -4.02
N LEU A 189 24.42 -27.35 -3.95
CA LEU A 189 23.44 -27.44 -2.86
C LEU A 189 22.72 -28.79 -2.83
N TYR A 190 22.31 -29.32 -3.99
CA TYR A 190 21.67 -30.63 -4.07
C TYR A 190 22.60 -31.76 -3.62
N ASN A 191 23.87 -31.71 -4.03
CA ASN A 191 24.87 -32.69 -3.62
C ASN A 191 25.11 -32.64 -2.11
N ARG A 192 25.29 -31.44 -1.53
CA ARG A 192 25.46 -31.29 -0.07
C ARG A 192 24.26 -31.81 0.71
N LEU A 193 23.04 -31.50 0.28
CA LEU A 193 21.83 -31.99 0.93
C LEU A 193 21.67 -33.51 0.86
N LYS A 194 22.23 -34.14 -0.18
CA LYS A 194 22.21 -35.60 -0.31
C LYS A 194 23.23 -36.25 0.63
N ASP A 195 24.44 -35.70 0.70
CA ASP A 195 25.50 -36.17 1.59
C ASP A 195 25.08 -36.06 3.07
N ASP A 196 24.41 -34.98 3.47
CA ASP A 196 23.89 -34.80 4.85
C ASP A 196 22.83 -35.85 5.23
N VAL A 197 22.01 -36.31 4.28
CA VAL A 197 20.98 -37.34 4.51
C VAL A 197 21.59 -38.74 4.60
N ASP A 198 22.60 -39.02 3.76
CA ASP A 198 23.29 -40.31 3.76
C ASP A 198 24.20 -40.50 5.00
N GLU A 199 24.64 -39.41 5.65
CA GLU A 199 25.35 -39.44 6.93
C GLU A 199 24.43 -39.68 8.15
N GLU A 200 23.18 -39.19 8.14
CA GLU A 200 22.22 -39.43 9.23
C GLU A 200 21.70 -40.89 9.25
N ASP A 201 21.55 -41.54 8.08
CA ASP A 201 21.02 -42.92 7.98
C ASP A 201 22.07 -44.01 8.26
N ASN A 202 23.36 -43.68 8.16
CA ASN A 202 24.49 -44.59 8.47
C ASN A 202 25.05 -44.43 9.90
N GLY A 203 24.46 -43.55 10.72
CA GLY A 203 24.88 -43.26 12.09
C GLY A 203 24.19 -44.06 13.21
N GLY A 204 23.50 -45.17 12.89
CA GLY A 204 22.78 -46.04 13.85
C GLY A 204 23.62 -47.10 14.55
#